data_AF-A0A1G3ZPT2-F1
#
_entry.id   AF-A0A1G3ZPT2-F1
#
_cell.length_a   1.000
_cell.length_b   1.000
_cell.length_c   1.000
_cell.angle_alpha   90.00
_cell.angle_beta   90.00
_cell.angle_gamma   90.00
#
_symmetry.space_group_name_H-M   'P 1'
#
loop_
_entity.id
_entity.type
_entity.pdbx_description
1 polymer ?
#
loop_
_entity_poly.entity_id
_entity_poly.type
_entity_poly.pdbx_seq_one_letter_code
_entity_poly.pdbx_strand_id
1 'polypeptide(L)'
;MLESFLQTLCSELSLSNFRIEERGKRFSLPFTEEIEVILSDLKPGVAMSAILRPCPQKRKEDLFIYLMRANLLGQGTGGSRIGLDAQEKNLTLSLGLPYEMDYPAFKERFEEFVNHMIYWRKVLVDFESEKTLYE
;
A
#
# COMPACT_ATOMS: atom_id res chain seq x y z
N MET A 1 19.87 1.09 -6.18
CA MET A 1 18.85 1.36 -7.21
C MET A 1 17.59 1.92 -6.56
N LEU A 2 16.95 1.20 -5.64
CA LEU A 2 15.76 1.71 -4.94
C LEU A 2 16.03 3.01 -4.18
N GLU A 3 17.13 3.09 -3.43
CA GLU A 3 17.52 4.32 -2.73
C GLU A 3 17.67 5.52 -3.68
N SER A 4 18.34 5.35 -4.83
CA SER A 4 18.48 6.42 -5.82
C SER A 4 17.13 6.82 -6.43
N PHE A 5 16.23 5.87 -6.69
CA PHE A 5 14.88 6.18 -7.16
C PHE A 5 14.08 6.95 -6.12
N LEU A 6 14.20 6.58 -4.84
CA LEU A 6 13.55 7.29 -3.74
C LEU A 6 14.08 8.71 -3.55
N GLN A 7 15.39 8.92 -3.70
CA GLN A 7 15.98 10.26 -3.68
C GLN A 7 15.41 11.14 -4.80
N THR A 8 15.35 10.62 -6.03
CA THR A 8 14.75 11.33 -7.17
C THR A 8 13.27 11.60 -6.94
N LEU A 9 12.51 10.61 -6.46
CA LEU A 9 11.08 10.74 -6.17
C LEU A 9 10.80 11.82 -5.13
N CYS A 10 11.53 11.82 -4.01
CA CYS A 10 11.40 12.86 -2.98
C CYS A 10 11.70 14.25 -3.53
N SER A 11 12.74 14.38 -4.36
CA SER A 11 13.11 15.66 -4.98
C SER A 11 12.04 16.16 -5.95
N GLU A 12 11.47 15.28 -6.78
CA GLU A 12 10.46 15.66 -7.78
C GLU A 12 9.11 16.00 -7.16
N LEU A 13 8.68 15.20 -6.17
CA LEU A 13 7.39 15.37 -5.52
C LEU A 13 7.43 16.36 -4.35
N SER A 14 8.59 16.97 -4.07
CA SER A 14 8.81 17.84 -2.91
C SER A 14 8.36 17.18 -1.59
N LEU A 15 8.52 15.86 -1.50
CA LEU A 15 8.18 15.09 -0.31
C LEU A 15 9.29 15.24 0.73
N SER A 16 8.92 15.09 2.00
CA SER A 16 9.90 14.94 3.08
C SER A 16 10.82 13.74 2.82
N ASN A 17 12.07 13.84 3.30
CA ASN A 17 13.05 12.77 3.13
C ASN A 17 12.53 11.45 3.69
N PHE A 18 12.80 10.36 2.98
CA PHE A 18 12.56 9.02 3.49
C PHE A 18 13.54 8.69 4.63
N ARG A 19 13.11 7.78 5.51
CA ARG A 19 13.91 7.23 6.60
C ARG A 19 14.40 5.85 6.19
N ILE A 20 15.64 5.53 6.54
CA ILE A 20 16.19 4.19 6.33
C ILE A 20 16.03 3.42 7.64
N GLU A 21 15.30 2.32 7.59
CA GLU A 21 15.06 1.43 8.73
C GLU A 21 15.89 0.15 8.61
N GLU A 22 16.49 -0.25 9.74
CA GLU A 22 17.47 -1.33 9.85
C GLU A 22 18.68 -1.17 8.90
N ARG A 23 19.53 -2.20 8.77
CA ARG A 23 20.77 -2.21 7.97
C ARG A 23 20.51 -2.03 6.45
N GLY A 24 19.89 -0.93 6.03
CA GLY A 24 19.77 -0.47 4.64
C GLY A 24 18.80 -1.24 3.76
N LYS A 25 17.77 -1.90 4.32
CA LYS A 25 16.87 -2.78 3.55
C LYS A 25 15.40 -2.37 3.57
N ARG A 26 15.00 -1.46 4.44
CA ARG A 26 13.67 -0.86 4.48
C ARG A 26 13.78 0.65 4.42
N PHE A 27 12.90 1.25 3.64
CA PHE A 27 12.78 2.68 3.47
C PHE A 27 11.36 3.07 3.86
N SER A 28 11.21 3.93 4.85
CA SER A 28 9.94 4.54 5.24
C SER A 28 9.81 5.88 4.52
N LEU A 29 8.79 6.02 3.68
CA LEU A 29 8.47 7.25 2.98
C LEU A 29 7.16 7.83 3.54
N PRO A 30 7.22 8.86 4.39
CA PRO A 30 6.03 9.60 4.78
C PRO A 30 5.48 10.35 3.57
N PHE A 31 4.28 9.99 3.13
CA PHE A 31 3.59 10.63 2.01
C PHE A 31 2.65 11.73 2.49
N THR A 32 1.95 11.50 3.62
CA THR A 32 1.19 12.52 4.37
C THR A 32 1.36 12.28 5.87
N GLU A 33 0.74 13.09 6.74
CA GLU A 33 0.74 12.88 8.19
C GLU A 33 0.15 11.53 8.63
N GLU A 34 -0.74 10.94 7.81
CA GLU A 34 -1.44 9.69 8.12
C GLU A 34 -1.04 8.51 7.22
N ILE A 35 -0.22 8.79 6.20
CA ILE A 35 0.14 7.81 5.17
C ILE A 35 1.66 7.67 5.14
N GLU A 36 2.09 6.48 5.49
CA GLU A 36 3.47 6.03 5.38
C GLU A 36 3.54 4.85 4.43
N VAL A 37 4.43 4.93 3.44
CA VAL A 37 4.70 3.84 2.50
C VAL A 37 6.05 3.25 2.84
N ILE A 38 6.07 1.95 3.11
CA ILE A 38 7.29 1.18 3.36
C ILE A 38 7.73 0.51 2.07
N LEU A 39 8.96 0.79 1.65
CA LEU A 39 9.60 0.16 0.50
C LEU A 39 10.78 -0.71 0.95
N SER A 40 11.02 -1.82 0.27
CA SER A 40 12.18 -2.67 0.53
C SER A 40 12.65 -3.38 -0.74
N ASP A 41 13.95 -3.64 -0.83
CA ASP A 41 14.50 -4.45 -1.92
C ASP A 41 14.08 -5.91 -1.75
N LEU A 42 13.49 -6.48 -2.80
CA LEU A 42 13.34 -7.92 -2.96
C LEU A 42 14.54 -8.47 -3.75
N LYS A 43 14.88 -9.74 -3.51
CA LYS A 43 15.90 -10.44 -4.30
C LYS A 43 15.23 -11.50 -5.18
N PRO A 44 14.77 -11.18 -6.40
CA PRO A 44 14.82 -9.89 -7.12
C PRO A 44 13.54 -9.03 -6.95
N GLY A 45 13.62 -7.69 -7.06
CA GLY A 45 12.48 -6.78 -7.19
C GLY A 45 12.42 -5.66 -6.14
N VAL A 46 11.26 -5.02 -6.03
CA VAL A 46 10.93 -4.05 -4.97
C VAL A 46 9.59 -4.42 -4.36
N ALA A 47 9.48 -4.38 -3.04
CA ALA A 47 8.22 -4.49 -2.33
C ALA A 47 7.80 -3.11 -1.81
N MET A 48 6.55 -2.76 -2.06
CA MET A 48 5.86 -1.62 -1.46
C MET A 48 4.75 -2.13 -0.55
N SER A 49 4.60 -1.50 0.60
CA SER A 49 3.53 -1.82 1.55
C SER A 49 3.09 -0.60 2.32
N ALA A 50 1.82 -0.55 2.69
CA ALA A 50 1.27 0.50 3.54
C ALA A 50 0.14 -0.06 4.40
N ILE A 51 -0.07 0.56 5.55
CA ILE A 51 -1.24 0.29 6.38
C ILE A 51 -2.43 1.04 5.77
N LEU A 52 -3.50 0.30 5.47
CA LEU A 52 -4.76 0.89 5.09
C LEU A 52 -5.43 1.46 6.34
N ARG A 53 -5.84 0.58 7.27
CA ARG A 53 -6.52 0.93 8.53
C ARG A 53 -6.42 -0.23 9.54
N PRO A 54 -6.73 0.01 10.83
CA PRO A 54 -6.94 -1.08 11.78
C PRO A 54 -8.00 -2.07 11.28
N CYS A 55 -7.81 -3.35 11.54
CA CYS A 55 -8.80 -4.38 11.23
C CYS A 55 -10.07 -4.11 12.05
N PRO A 56 -11.25 -4.04 11.40
CA PRO A 56 -12.50 -3.78 12.12
C PRO A 56 -12.82 -4.91 13.09
N GLN A 57 -13.50 -4.56 14.19
CA GLN A 57 -13.93 -5.55 15.20
C GLN A 57 -15.28 -6.19 14.88
N LYS A 58 -16.06 -5.61 13.95
CA LYS A 58 -17.40 -6.07 13.55
C LYS A 58 -17.39 -6.42 12.06
N ARG A 59 -18.30 -7.32 11.64
CA ARG A 59 -18.51 -7.71 10.23
C ARG A 59 -17.22 -8.13 9.50
N LYS A 60 -16.29 -8.78 10.22
CA LYS A 60 -15.00 -9.22 9.67
C LYS A 60 -15.19 -10.14 8.48
N GLU A 61 -16.11 -11.10 8.57
CA GLU A 61 -16.36 -12.08 7.51
C GLU A 61 -16.86 -11.40 6.22
N ASP A 62 -17.89 -10.54 6.31
CA ASP A 62 -18.40 -9.78 5.17
C ASP A 62 -17.29 -8.97 4.50
N LEU A 63 -16.48 -8.27 5.31
CA LEU A 63 -15.40 -7.46 4.80
C LEU A 63 -14.34 -8.33 4.12
N PHE A 64 -13.93 -9.44 4.74
CA PHE A 64 -12.92 -10.32 4.18
C PHE A 64 -13.38 -10.94 2.86
N ILE A 65 -14.65 -11.32 2.74
CA ILE A 65 -15.22 -11.77 1.46
C ILE A 65 -15.17 -10.65 0.42
N TYR A 66 -15.53 -9.42 0.80
CA TYR A 66 -15.46 -8.26 -0.09
C TYR A 66 -14.03 -7.97 -0.56
N LEU A 67 -13.05 -7.99 0.36
CA LEU A 67 -11.63 -7.77 0.04
C LEU A 67 -11.03 -8.91 -0.79
N MET A 68 -11.41 -10.16 -0.53
CA MET A 68 -10.99 -11.30 -1.36
C MET A 68 -11.52 -11.16 -2.80
N ARG A 69 -12.75 -10.68 -2.98
CA ARG A 69 -13.29 -10.38 -4.31
C ARG A 69 -12.51 -9.26 -4.99
N ALA A 70 -12.13 -8.22 -4.25
CA ALA A 70 -11.32 -7.13 -4.80
C ALA A 70 -9.91 -7.57 -5.22
N ASN A 71 -9.30 -8.46 -4.43
CA ASN A 71 -8.01 -9.07 -4.74
C ASN A 71 -8.06 -10.03 -5.94
N LEU A 72 -9.25 -10.54 -6.30
CA LEU A 72 -9.40 -11.50 -7.39
C LEU A 72 -8.91 -10.87 -8.69
N LEU A 73 -7.84 -11.45 -9.26
CA LEU A 73 -7.12 -10.97 -10.45
C LEU A 73 -6.49 -9.57 -10.32
N GLY A 74 -6.44 -8.99 -9.11
CA GLY A 74 -5.81 -7.70 -8.85
C GLY A 74 -6.43 -6.50 -9.60
N GLN A 75 -7.57 -6.68 -10.27
CA GLN A 75 -8.19 -5.64 -11.09
C GLN A 75 -8.77 -4.50 -10.22
N GLY A 76 -9.28 -4.82 -9.03
CA GLY A 76 -9.78 -3.82 -8.08
C GLY A 76 -8.69 -3.10 -7.27
N THR A 77 -7.44 -3.53 -7.38
CA THR A 77 -6.32 -3.09 -6.52
C THR A 77 -5.11 -2.60 -7.32
N GLY A 78 -5.21 -2.50 -8.64
CA GLY A 78 -4.10 -2.08 -9.50
C GLY A 78 -2.93 -3.05 -9.47
N GLY A 79 -3.19 -4.34 -9.33
CA GLY A 79 -2.17 -5.39 -9.15
C GLY A 79 -1.63 -5.51 -7.72
N SER A 80 -2.05 -4.64 -6.79
CA SER A 80 -1.72 -4.75 -5.37
C SER A 80 -2.54 -5.85 -4.69
N ARG A 81 -2.22 -6.17 -3.44
CA ARG A 81 -2.95 -7.14 -2.61
C ARG A 81 -3.31 -6.53 -1.28
N ILE A 82 -4.58 -6.63 -0.93
CA ILE A 82 -5.07 -6.27 0.40
C ILE A 82 -4.93 -7.48 1.31
N GLY A 83 -4.27 -7.31 2.44
CA GLY A 83 -4.02 -8.38 3.40
C GLY A 83 -4.15 -7.92 4.84
N LEU A 84 -3.70 -8.77 5.75
CA LEU A 84 -3.53 -8.45 7.16
C LEU A 84 -2.03 -8.37 7.48
N ASP A 85 -1.67 -7.53 8.45
CA ASP A 85 -0.33 -7.60 9.04
C ASP A 85 -0.13 -8.90 9.82
N ALA A 86 1.11 -9.19 10.22
CA ALA A 86 1.46 -10.45 10.90
C ALA A 86 0.76 -10.64 12.26
N GLN A 87 0.23 -9.56 12.85
CA GLN A 87 -0.51 -9.59 14.11
C GLN A 87 -2.02 -9.58 13.91
N GLU A 88 -2.50 -9.58 12.66
CA GLU A 88 -3.91 -9.47 12.29
C GLU A 88 -4.61 -8.22 12.86
N LYS A 89 -3.83 -7.18 13.18
CA LYS A 89 -4.32 -5.93 13.76
C LYS A 89 -4.65 -4.90 12.70
N ASN A 90 -3.98 -4.95 11.56
CA ASN A 90 -4.10 -3.93 10.53
C ASN A 90 -4.36 -4.55 9.16
N LEU A 91 -5.25 -3.93 8.40
CA LEU A 91 -5.38 -4.15 6.96
C LEU A 91 -4.21 -3.46 6.25
N THR A 92 -3.61 -4.15 5.30
CA THR A 92 -2.45 -3.67 4.55
C THR A 92 -2.72 -3.69 3.05
N LEU A 93 -2.07 -2.79 2.31
CA LEU A 93 -1.95 -2.87 0.87
C LEU A 93 -0.50 -3.19 0.53
N SER A 94 -0.26 -4.14 -0.36
CA SER A 94 1.09 -4.55 -0.75
C SER A 94 1.21 -4.73 -2.26
N LEU A 95 2.34 -4.32 -2.82
CA LEU A 95 2.65 -4.48 -4.24
C LEU A 95 4.09 -4.94 -4.39
N GLY A 96 4.29 -5.97 -5.21
CA GLY A 96 5.62 -6.43 -5.62
C GLY A 96 5.89 -5.97 -7.05
N LEU A 97 7.02 -5.32 -7.27
CA LEU A 97 7.49 -4.86 -8.57
C LEU A 97 8.68 -5.72 -9.04
N PRO A 98 8.82 -5.94 -10.36
CA PRO A 98 9.97 -6.62 -10.94
C PRO A 98 11.28 -5.84 -10.69
N TYR A 99 12.41 -6.54 -10.79
CA TYR A 99 13.74 -5.96 -10.57
C TYR A 99 14.21 -5.05 -11.71
N GLU A 100 13.91 -5.44 -12.95
CA GLU A 100 14.24 -4.66 -14.12
C GLU A 100 13.14 -3.62 -14.34
N MET A 101 13.36 -2.43 -13.80
CA MET A 101 12.46 -1.29 -13.93
C MET A 101 13.28 -0.01 -13.98
N ASP A 102 12.91 0.90 -14.87
CA ASP A 102 13.50 2.23 -14.91
C ASP A 102 12.76 3.19 -13.95
N TYR A 103 13.35 4.37 -13.72
CA TYR A 103 12.76 5.34 -12.80
C TYR A 103 11.34 5.81 -13.23
N PRO A 104 11.07 6.12 -14.52
CA PRO A 104 9.72 6.49 -14.96
C PRO A 104 8.67 5.43 -14.62
N ALA A 105 8.93 4.16 -14.93
CA ALA A 105 8.00 3.07 -14.59
C ALA A 105 7.85 2.91 -13.07
N PHE A 106 8.93 3.07 -12.29
CA PHE A 106 8.86 3.04 -10.84
C PHE A 106 7.96 4.15 -10.29
N LYS A 107 8.13 5.37 -10.76
CA LYS A 107 7.33 6.53 -10.35
C LYS A 107 5.85 6.32 -10.65
N GLU A 108 5.53 5.88 -11.87
CA GLU A 108 4.15 5.58 -12.27
C GLU A 108 3.53 4.53 -11.33
N ARG A 109 4.24 3.44 -11.06
CA ARG A 109 3.78 2.39 -10.13
C ARG A 109 3.61 2.87 -8.70
N PHE A 110 4.48 3.77 -8.24
CA PHE A 110 4.35 4.38 -6.92
C PHE A 110 3.10 5.25 -6.83
N GLU A 111 2.86 6.11 -7.82
CA GLU A 111 1.67 6.97 -7.88
C GLU A 111 0.38 6.15 -7.95
N GLU A 112 0.35 5.11 -8.80
CA GLU A 112 -0.76 4.15 -8.87
C GLU A 112 -1.00 3.47 -7.51
N PHE A 113 0.06 3.01 -6.83
CA PHE A 113 -0.04 2.38 -5.53
C PHE A 113 -0.66 3.31 -4.48
N VAL A 114 -0.21 4.57 -4.45
CA VAL A 114 -0.74 5.59 -3.54
C VAL A 114 -2.21 5.89 -3.83
N ASN A 115 -2.58 6.00 -5.10
CA ASN A 115 -3.97 6.22 -5.49
C ASN A 115 -4.89 5.08 -5.04
N HIS A 116 -4.46 3.82 -5.22
CA HIS A 116 -5.22 2.66 -4.75
C HIS A 116 -5.31 2.62 -3.22
N MET A 117 -4.24 2.95 -2.52
CA MET A 117 -4.24 3.06 -1.06
C MET A 117 -5.28 4.09 -0.57
N ILE A 118 -5.29 5.29 -1.16
CA ILE A 118 -6.25 6.35 -0.80
C ILE A 118 -7.68 5.89 -1.09
N TYR A 119 -7.92 5.30 -2.26
CA TYR A 119 -9.21 4.74 -2.64
C TYR A 119 -9.70 3.70 -1.63
N TRP A 120 -8.87 2.71 -1.30
CA TRP A 120 -9.25 1.63 -0.39
C TRP A 120 -9.44 2.10 1.04
N ARG A 121 -8.66 3.08 1.52
CA ARG A 121 -8.92 3.71 2.83
C ARG A 121 -10.32 4.31 2.89
N LYS A 122 -10.77 4.98 1.82
CA LYS A 122 -12.13 5.53 1.73
C LYS A 122 -13.19 4.43 1.69
N VAL A 123 -13.06 3.45 0.81
CA VAL A 123 -14.02 2.33 0.70
C VAL A 123 -14.21 1.60 2.03
N LEU A 124 -13.11 1.40 2.77
CA LEU A 124 -13.18 0.78 4.08
C LEU A 124 -13.94 1.64 5.10
N VAL A 125 -13.79 2.97 5.08
CA VAL A 125 -14.58 3.88 5.94
C VAL A 125 -16.07 3.75 5.61
N ASP A 126 -16.40 3.79 4.33
CA ASP A 126 -17.78 3.71 3.85
C ASP A 126 -18.41 2.37 4.29
N PHE A 127 -17.70 1.25 4.11
CA PHE A 127 -18.14 -0.09 4.52
C PHE A 127 -18.44 -0.21 6.04
N GLU A 128 -17.66 0.46 6.88
CA GLU A 128 -17.90 0.49 8.34
C GLU A 128 -19.08 1.41 8.72
N SER A 129 -19.29 2.47 7.95
CA SER A 129 -20.33 3.47 8.20
C SER A 129 -21.72 3.02 7.73
N GLU A 130 -21.79 2.17 6.70
CA GLU A 130 -23.04 1.59 6.23
C GLU A 130 -23.61 0.61 7.27
N LYS A 131 -24.55 1.10 8.08
CA LYS A 131 -25.65 0.25 8.61
C LYS A 131 -26.37 -0.32 7.39
N THR A 132 -26.25 -1.62 7.21
CA THR A 132 -26.81 -2.48 6.17
C THR A 132 -27.98 -1.89 5.37
N LEU A 133 -27.81 -1.70 4.05
CA LEU A 133 -28.89 -1.50 3.08
C LEU A 133 -29.39 -2.85 2.51
N TYR A 134 -29.44 -3.86 3.36
CA TYR A 134 -30.05 -5.15 3.07
C TYR A 134 -30.71 -5.69 4.36
N GLU A 135 -31.91 -5.17 4.62
CA GLU A 135 -32.99 -5.89 5.32
C GLU A 135 -34.00 -6.37 4.27
#